data_AF-A0A2V9HCU6-F1
#
_entry.id   AF-A0A2V9HCU6-F1
#
_cell.length_a   1.000
_cell.length_b   1.000
_cell.length_c   1.000
_cell.angle_alpha   90.00
_cell.angle_beta   90.00
_cell.angle_gamma   90.00
#
_symmetry.space_group_name_H-M   'P 1'
#
loop_
_entity.id
_entity.type
_entity.pdbx_description
1 polymer ?
#
loop_
_entity_poly.entity_id
_entity_poly.type
_entity_poly.pdbx_seq_one_letter_code
_entity_poly.pdbx_strand_id
1 'polypeptide(L)'
;EMLSLRWSDVLWTEGRIRISKRWAKGKDGETKTEASDGYVPLHPVLSSHLRSWREQSPYPKDGDFVFPSLKVRGRVPLTASIFVADYLRPAAKKAGAQIEDGQRFGLHNLRHSSSNWLVNKAKVEPKTVQGILRHAKIQTTLDLYTQEDSDETLAAQGEYLTALA
;
A
#
# COMPACT_ATOMS: atom_id res chain seq x y z
N GLU A 1 6.55 0.30 -6.43
CA GLU A 1 5.22 0.71 -6.91
C GLU A 1 4.91 2.13 -6.49
N MET A 2 4.69 2.42 -5.21
CA MET A 2 4.34 3.79 -4.73
C MET A 2 5.25 4.91 -5.27
N LEU A 3 6.58 4.74 -5.18
CA LEU A 3 7.51 5.81 -5.56
C LEU A 3 7.58 6.07 -7.07
N SER A 4 7.20 5.11 -7.90
CA SER A 4 7.20 5.28 -9.36
C SER A 4 5.90 5.88 -9.90
N LEU A 5 4.93 6.17 -9.04
CA LEU A 5 3.66 6.77 -9.44
C LEU A 5 3.88 8.16 -10.04
N ARG A 6 3.16 8.42 -11.12
CA ARG A 6 2.96 9.76 -11.68
C ARG A 6 1.56 10.26 -11.35
N TRP A 7 1.35 11.56 -11.45
CA TRP A 7 0.03 12.14 -11.20
C TRP A 7 -1.04 11.61 -12.17
N SER A 8 -0.66 11.26 -13.40
CA SER A 8 -1.51 10.60 -14.40
C SER A 8 -1.99 9.21 -13.98
N ASP A 9 -1.32 8.57 -13.02
CA ASP A 9 -1.69 7.24 -12.54
C ASP A 9 -2.79 7.32 -11.46
N VAL A 10 -3.09 8.52 -10.94
CA VAL A 10 -4.15 8.75 -9.96
C VAL A 10 -5.45 9.10 -10.69
N LEU A 11 -6.37 8.13 -10.75
CA LEU A 11 -7.65 8.26 -11.45
C LEU A 11 -8.71 8.80 -10.50
N TRP A 12 -8.73 10.12 -10.35
CA TRP A 12 -9.50 10.85 -9.35
C TRP A 12 -11.02 10.59 -9.40
N THR A 13 -11.59 10.52 -10.60
CA THR A 13 -13.03 10.30 -10.82
C THR A 13 -13.43 8.84 -10.61
N GLU A 14 -12.52 7.91 -10.93
CA GLU A 14 -12.74 6.46 -10.77
C GLU A 14 -12.49 5.98 -9.34
N GLY A 15 -11.88 6.82 -8.49
CA GLY A 15 -11.51 6.45 -7.12
C GLY A 15 -10.48 5.32 -7.08
N ARG A 16 -9.50 5.32 -8.01
CA ARG A 16 -8.48 4.27 -8.13
C ARG A 16 -7.11 4.84 -8.48
N ILE A 17 -6.05 4.11 -8.14
CA ILE A 17 -4.68 4.38 -8.60
C ILE A 17 -4.27 3.23 -9.51
N ARG A 18 -3.84 3.55 -10.73
CA ARG A 18 -3.27 2.59 -11.67
C ARG A 18 -1.84 2.26 -11.27
N ILE A 19 -1.54 0.98 -11.15
CA ILE A 19 -0.16 0.48 -10.97
C ILE A 19 0.22 -0.25 -12.25
N SER A 20 0.94 0.42 -13.15
CA SER A 20 1.34 -0.17 -14.44
C SER A 20 2.81 0.05 -14.82
N LYS A 21 3.61 0.58 -13.90
CA LYS A 21 5.03 0.89 -14.14
C LYS A 21 5.88 0.58 -12.92
N ARG A 22 7.12 0.14 -13.16
CA ARG A 22 8.18 0.14 -12.16
C ARG A 22 9.27 1.11 -12.55
N TRP A 23 9.82 1.83 -11.57
CA TRP A 23 11.06 2.57 -11.76
C TRP A 23 12.23 1.73 -11.27
N ALA A 24 13.19 1.42 -12.15
CA ALA A 24 14.39 0.69 -11.79
C ALA A 24 15.58 1.17 -12.62
N LYS A 25 16.76 1.29 -12.00
CA LYS A 25 18.01 1.70 -12.65
C LYS A 25 17.90 3.02 -13.45
N GLY A 26 17.08 3.97 -12.96
CA GLY A 26 16.96 5.30 -13.57
C GLY A 26 16.11 5.38 -14.84
N LYS A 27 15.34 4.34 -15.16
CA LYS A 27 14.41 4.33 -16.29
C LYS A 27 13.08 3.71 -15.87
N ASP A 28 12.03 4.09 -16.60
CA ASP A 28 10.77 3.35 -16.58
C ASP A 28 11.04 1.95 -17.12
N GLY A 29 10.57 0.94 -16.40
CA GLY A 29 10.55 -0.44 -16.85
C GLY A 29 9.12 -0.95 -16.85
N GLU A 30 8.81 -1.80 -17.83
CA GLU A 30 7.55 -2.54 -17.84
C GLU A 30 7.41 -3.37 -16.57
N THR A 31 6.19 -3.50 -16.09
CA THR A 31 5.86 -4.39 -14.99
C THR A 31 6.26 -5.82 -15.40
N LYS A 32 6.73 -6.63 -14.44
CA LYS A 32 7.42 -7.91 -14.77
C LYS A 32 6.48 -8.93 -15.44
N THR A 33 5.16 -8.76 -15.31
CA THR A 33 4.10 -9.63 -15.82
C THR A 33 2.79 -8.85 -16.00
N GLU A 34 1.88 -9.34 -16.85
CA GLU A 34 0.51 -8.81 -17.03
C GLU A 34 -0.28 -8.73 -15.70
N ALA A 35 0.02 -9.63 -14.75
CA ALA A 35 -0.55 -9.63 -13.40
C ALA A 35 -0.08 -8.45 -12.51
N SER A 36 0.94 -7.71 -12.93
CA SER A 36 1.47 -6.54 -12.23
C SER A 36 0.98 -5.21 -12.78
N ASP A 37 0.09 -5.25 -13.78
CA ASP A 37 -0.79 -4.14 -14.14
C ASP A 37 -2.11 -4.29 -13.37
N GLY A 38 -2.57 -3.22 -12.73
CA GLY A 38 -3.82 -3.28 -11.99
C GLY A 38 -4.17 -1.98 -11.29
N TYR A 39 -5.16 -2.05 -10.42
CA TYR A 39 -5.69 -0.90 -9.70
C TYR A 39 -5.73 -1.16 -8.21
N VAL A 40 -5.46 -0.11 -7.43
CA VAL A 40 -5.74 -0.09 -5.99
C VAL A 40 -6.80 0.98 -5.71
N PRO A 41 -7.71 0.76 -4.74
CA PRO A 41 -8.72 1.75 -4.40
C PRO A 41 -8.09 3.04 -3.84
N LEU A 42 -8.62 4.19 -4.25
CA LEU A 42 -8.29 5.51 -3.72
C LEU A 42 -9.44 5.99 -2.85
N HIS A 43 -9.36 5.73 -1.55
CA HIS A 43 -10.36 6.22 -0.59
C HIS A 43 -10.39 7.77 -0.59
N PRO A 44 -11.56 8.43 -0.42
CA PRO A 44 -11.66 9.90 -0.44
C PRO A 44 -10.68 10.63 0.49
N VAL A 45 -10.41 10.07 1.67
CA VAL A 45 -9.42 10.63 2.62
C VAL A 45 -8.01 10.61 2.03
N LEU A 46 -7.61 9.52 1.36
CA LEU A 46 -6.32 9.48 0.67
C LEU A 46 -6.32 10.45 -0.53
N SER A 47 -7.43 10.53 -1.26
CA SER A 47 -7.58 11.47 -2.37
C SER A 47 -7.40 12.92 -1.92
N SER A 48 -7.96 13.33 -0.78
CA SER A 48 -7.82 14.70 -0.27
C SER A 48 -6.37 15.02 0.10
N HIS A 49 -5.67 14.08 0.76
CA HIS A 49 -4.24 14.25 1.06
C HIS A 49 -3.39 14.32 -0.19
N LEU A 50 -3.65 13.48 -1.21
CA LEU A 50 -2.90 13.53 -2.47
C LEU A 50 -3.17 14.82 -3.27
N ARG A 51 -4.39 15.36 -3.23
CA ARG A 51 -4.69 16.66 -3.87
C ARG A 51 -3.95 17.81 -3.19
N SER A 52 -4.01 17.88 -1.86
CA SER A 52 -3.27 18.90 -1.10
C SER A 52 -1.76 18.77 -1.31
N TRP A 53 -1.24 17.55 -1.42
CA TRP A 53 0.15 17.31 -1.77
C TRP A 53 0.48 17.78 -3.19
N ARG A 54 -0.41 17.53 -4.18
CA ARG A 54 -0.23 17.98 -5.56
C ARG A 54 -0.14 19.50 -5.66
N GLU A 55 -0.97 20.22 -4.92
CA GLU A 55 -0.97 21.69 -4.88
C GLU A 55 0.33 22.27 -4.31
N GLN A 56 0.92 21.59 -3.32
CA GLN A 56 2.19 21.99 -2.69
C GLN A 56 3.43 21.52 -3.47
N SER A 57 3.27 20.52 -4.35
CA SER A 57 4.37 19.93 -5.08
C SER A 57 4.93 20.92 -6.11
N PRO A 58 6.27 21.10 -6.19
CA PRO A 58 6.89 21.84 -7.27
C PRO A 58 6.75 21.16 -8.64
N TYR A 59 6.27 19.91 -8.67
CA TYR A 59 6.05 19.12 -9.89
C TYR A 59 4.60 18.57 -9.91
N PRO A 60 3.60 19.41 -10.25
CA PRO A 60 2.19 19.03 -10.19
C PRO A 60 1.61 18.53 -11.52
N LYS A 61 2.40 18.47 -12.60
CA LYS A 61 1.88 18.10 -13.94
C LYS A 61 1.58 16.61 -14.00
N ASP A 62 0.65 16.19 -14.84
CA ASP A 62 0.23 14.78 -14.92
C ASP A 62 1.40 13.82 -15.16
N GLY A 63 2.39 14.22 -15.96
CA GLY A 63 3.59 13.43 -16.23
C GLY A 63 4.63 13.41 -15.13
N ASP A 64 4.50 14.24 -14.08
CA ASP A 64 5.47 14.31 -13.00
C ASP A 64 5.28 13.18 -11.98
N PHE A 65 6.36 12.77 -11.30
CA PHE A 65 6.28 11.82 -10.21
C PHE A 65 5.51 12.40 -9.01
N VAL A 66 4.70 11.58 -8.34
CA VAL A 66 4.03 11.94 -7.08
C VAL A 66 5.05 12.19 -5.97
N PHE A 67 6.14 11.42 -5.96
CA PHE A 67 7.24 11.57 -4.98
C PHE A 67 8.57 11.85 -5.71
N PRO A 68 8.74 13.07 -6.26
CA PRO A 68 9.90 13.42 -7.09
C PRO A 68 11.14 13.68 -6.24
N SER A 69 12.32 13.36 -6.77
CA SER A 69 13.59 13.80 -6.18
C SER A 69 13.87 15.26 -6.51
N LEU A 70 13.86 16.14 -5.50
CA LEU A 70 14.16 17.56 -5.68
C LEU A 70 15.62 17.80 -6.11
N LYS A 71 16.55 16.96 -5.64
CA LYS A 71 17.99 17.06 -5.96
C LYS A 71 18.28 16.97 -7.46
N VAL A 72 17.50 16.18 -8.20
CA VAL A 72 17.63 16.02 -9.65
C VAL A 72 16.45 16.60 -10.42
N ARG A 73 15.86 17.67 -9.86
CA ARG A 73 14.81 18.47 -10.50
C ARG A 73 13.59 17.65 -10.97
N GLY A 74 13.15 16.70 -10.14
CA GLY A 74 11.98 15.86 -10.40
C GLY A 74 12.10 14.84 -11.54
N ARG A 75 13.27 14.73 -12.17
CA ARG A 75 13.50 13.80 -13.30
C ARG A 75 13.41 12.33 -12.92
N VAL A 76 13.61 12.02 -11.63
CA VAL A 76 13.52 10.66 -11.08
C VAL A 76 12.73 10.72 -9.77
N PRO A 77 12.08 9.64 -9.35
CA PRO A 77 11.43 9.59 -8.05
C PRO A 77 12.44 9.48 -6.92
N LEU A 78 11.99 9.73 -5.68
CA LEU A 78 12.76 9.38 -4.50
C LEU A 78 13.08 7.88 -4.48
N THR A 79 14.26 7.53 -3.99
CA THR A 79 14.59 6.13 -3.72
C THR A 79 13.90 5.68 -2.44
N ALA A 80 13.59 4.37 -2.34
CA ALA A 80 12.91 3.84 -1.18
C ALA A 80 13.70 4.01 0.12
N SER A 81 15.03 3.91 0.07
CA SER A 81 15.89 4.13 1.23
C SER A 81 15.81 5.57 1.74
N ILE A 82 15.87 6.56 0.84
CA ILE A 82 15.76 7.99 1.20
C ILE A 82 14.36 8.29 1.73
N PHE A 83 13.32 7.81 1.04
CA PHE A 83 11.94 8.00 1.51
C PHE A 83 11.75 7.46 2.94
N VAL A 84 12.31 6.27 3.21
CA VAL A 84 12.20 5.63 4.52
C VAL A 84 12.99 6.39 5.59
N ALA A 85 14.24 6.74 5.30
CA ALA A 85 15.15 7.37 6.25
C ALA A 85 14.72 8.80 6.60
N ASP A 86 14.35 9.61 5.59
CA ASP A 86 14.19 11.05 5.76
C ASP A 86 12.74 11.46 6.04
N TYR A 87 11.76 10.64 5.64
CA TYR A 87 10.34 11.00 5.73
C TYR A 87 9.55 10.01 6.59
N LEU A 88 9.58 8.72 6.24
CA LEU A 88 8.68 7.74 6.87
C LEU A 88 9.06 7.45 8.32
N ARG A 89 10.34 7.16 8.61
CA ARG A 89 10.78 6.86 9.98
C ARG A 89 10.63 8.07 10.91
N PRO A 90 11.03 9.31 10.52
CA PRO A 90 10.77 10.49 11.33
C PRO A 90 9.28 10.73 11.58
N ALA A 91 8.43 10.59 10.55
CA ALA A 91 6.99 10.73 10.71
C ALA A 91 6.40 9.68 11.67
N ALA A 92 6.85 8.43 11.58
CA ALA A 92 6.42 7.36 12.47
C ALA A 92 6.83 7.61 13.93
N LYS A 93 8.09 8.01 14.17
CA LYS A 93 8.55 8.40 15.52
C LYS A 93 7.73 9.57 16.07
N LYS A 94 7.45 10.59 15.24
CA LYS A 94 6.60 11.74 15.62
C LYS A 94 5.15 11.32 15.93
N ALA A 95 4.63 10.29 15.27
CA ALA A 95 3.33 9.69 15.55
C ALA A 95 3.32 8.77 16.78
N GLY A 96 4.45 8.64 17.51
CA GLY A 96 4.56 7.84 18.73
C GLY A 96 5.00 6.39 18.53
N ALA A 97 5.37 6.00 17.30
CA ALA A 97 5.89 4.65 17.06
C ALA A 97 7.25 4.47 17.75
N GLN A 98 7.32 3.47 18.62
CA GLN A 98 8.57 3.05 19.27
C GLN A 98 9.40 2.28 18.24
N ILE A 99 10.40 2.95 17.67
CA ILE A 99 11.29 2.35 16.66
C ILE A 99 12.72 2.52 17.17
N GLU A 100 13.30 1.42 17.62
CA GLU A 100 14.69 1.38 18.10
C GLU A 100 15.67 1.64 16.96
N ASP A 101 16.88 2.08 17.32
CA ASP A 101 17.95 2.27 16.37
C ASP A 101 18.42 0.90 15.84
N GLY A 102 18.55 0.80 14.52
CA GLY A 102 18.83 -0.48 13.84
C GLY A 102 17.59 -1.36 13.59
N GLN A 103 16.45 -1.12 14.24
CA GLN A 103 15.23 -1.89 13.99
C GLN A 103 14.72 -1.70 12.56
N ARG A 104 14.37 -2.79 11.87
CA ARG A 104 13.81 -2.72 10.51
C ARG A 104 12.41 -2.11 10.52
N PHE A 105 12.29 -0.94 9.91
CA PHE A 105 11.01 -0.25 9.70
C PHE A 105 10.99 0.43 8.34
N GLY A 106 9.95 0.16 7.54
CA GLY A 106 9.76 0.75 6.23
C GLY A 106 8.43 0.35 5.57
N LEU A 107 8.32 0.64 4.28
CA LEU A 107 7.08 0.43 3.50
C LEU A 107 6.52 -1.00 3.55
N HIS A 108 7.40 -2.00 3.64
CA HIS A 108 6.96 -3.40 3.72
C HIS A 108 6.30 -3.72 5.07
N ASN A 109 6.79 -3.13 6.16
CA ASN A 109 6.16 -3.27 7.48
C ASN A 109 4.74 -2.68 7.46
N LEU A 110 4.55 -1.52 6.83
CA LEU A 110 3.22 -0.89 6.70
C LEU A 110 2.27 -1.78 5.90
N ARG A 111 2.73 -2.34 4.79
CA ARG A 111 1.93 -3.27 3.97
C ARG A 111 1.55 -4.52 4.74
N HIS A 112 2.47 -5.10 5.52
CA HIS A 112 2.14 -6.23 6.38
C HIS A 112 1.12 -5.85 7.46
N SER A 113 1.33 -4.72 8.13
CA SER A 113 0.40 -4.24 9.16
C SER A 113 -1.01 -4.03 8.62
N SER A 114 -1.16 -3.39 7.44
CA SER A 114 -2.47 -3.21 6.81
C SER A 114 -3.12 -4.54 6.45
N SER A 115 -2.34 -5.49 5.94
CA SER A 115 -2.84 -6.83 5.58
C SER A 115 -3.32 -7.59 6.80
N ASN A 116 -2.51 -7.62 7.86
CA ASN A 116 -2.83 -8.25 9.14
C ASN A 116 -4.11 -7.67 9.75
N TRP A 117 -4.25 -6.35 9.72
CA TRP A 117 -5.45 -5.69 10.25
C TRP A 117 -6.70 -6.04 9.43
N LEU A 118 -6.61 -6.02 8.10
CA LEU A 118 -7.73 -6.36 7.22
C LEU A 118 -8.23 -7.80 7.46
N VAL A 119 -7.31 -8.76 7.59
CA VAL A 119 -7.66 -10.17 7.79
C VAL A 119 -8.12 -10.44 9.23
N ASN A 120 -7.32 -10.06 10.23
CA ASN A 120 -7.56 -10.53 11.60
C ASN A 120 -8.51 -9.64 12.40
N LYS A 121 -8.54 -8.33 12.13
CA LYS A 121 -9.36 -7.39 12.91
C LYS A 121 -10.63 -6.99 12.18
N ALA A 122 -10.52 -6.62 10.91
CA ALA A 122 -11.67 -6.23 10.11
C ALA A 122 -12.42 -7.43 9.50
N LYS A 123 -11.85 -8.65 9.60
CA LYS A 123 -12.42 -9.90 9.07
C LYS A 123 -12.86 -9.77 7.60
N VAL A 124 -12.07 -9.01 6.82
CA VAL A 124 -12.32 -8.83 5.39
C VAL A 124 -12.01 -10.14 4.67
N GLU A 125 -12.90 -10.51 3.76
CA GLU A 125 -12.81 -11.74 3.00
C GLU A 125 -11.44 -11.86 2.27
N PRO A 126 -10.76 -13.02 2.33
CA PRO A 126 -9.39 -13.18 1.84
C PRO A 126 -9.18 -12.82 0.36
N LYS A 127 -10.15 -13.06 -0.53
CA LYS A 127 -10.10 -12.69 -1.95
C LYS A 127 -10.13 -11.18 -2.13
N THR A 128 -10.90 -10.46 -1.32
CA THR A 128 -10.92 -9.00 -1.28
C THR A 128 -9.58 -8.45 -0.83
N VAL A 129 -9.00 -9.01 0.24
CA VAL A 129 -7.64 -8.63 0.69
C VAL A 129 -6.59 -8.96 -0.38
N GLN A 130 -6.68 -10.13 -1.03
CA GLN A 130 -5.82 -10.50 -2.15
C GLN A 130 -5.89 -9.46 -3.28
N GLY A 131 -7.10 -8.99 -3.62
CA GLY A 131 -7.33 -7.95 -4.63
C GLY A 131 -6.69 -6.61 -4.25
N ILE A 132 -6.89 -6.15 -3.02
CA ILE A 132 -6.30 -4.90 -2.50
C ILE A 132 -4.77 -4.96 -2.52
N LEU A 133 -4.20 -6.08 -2.07
CA LEU A 133 -2.74 -6.28 -2.03
C LEU A 133 -2.17 -6.65 -3.40
N ARG A 134 -3.00 -7.10 -4.34
CA ARG A 134 -2.58 -7.56 -5.66
C ARG A 134 -1.57 -8.73 -5.57
N HIS A 135 -1.82 -9.66 -4.65
CA HIS A 135 -1.03 -10.88 -4.56
C HIS A 135 -1.42 -11.85 -5.69
N ALA A 136 -0.42 -12.31 -6.46
CA ALA A 136 -0.66 -13.25 -7.55
C ALA A 136 -1.29 -14.57 -7.08
N LYS A 137 -0.95 -15.03 -5.87
CA LYS A 137 -1.51 -16.23 -5.25
C LYS A 137 -2.24 -15.86 -3.97
N ILE A 138 -3.45 -16.40 -3.78
CA ILE A 138 -4.22 -16.22 -2.54
C ILE A 138 -3.50 -16.85 -1.35
N GLN A 139 -2.74 -17.92 -1.58
CA GLN A 139 -1.92 -18.59 -0.58
C GLN A 139 -1.00 -17.62 0.17
N THR A 140 -0.42 -16.62 -0.52
CA THR A 140 0.42 -15.60 0.13
C THR A 140 -0.36 -14.76 1.13
N THR A 141 -1.66 -14.52 0.91
CA THR A 141 -2.51 -13.81 1.86
C THR A 141 -2.93 -14.70 3.02
N LEU A 142 -3.24 -15.98 2.75
CA LEU A 142 -3.63 -16.94 3.79
C LEU A 142 -2.42 -17.27 4.70
N ASP A 143 -1.32 -17.76 4.14
CA ASP A 143 -0.12 -18.17 4.90
C ASP A 143 0.48 -17.07 5.79
N LEU A 144 0.41 -15.82 5.34
CA LEU A 144 1.06 -14.72 6.05
C LEU A 144 0.17 -14.08 7.12
N TYR A 145 -1.15 -14.20 7.01
CA TYR A 145 -2.06 -13.30 7.74
C TYR A 145 -3.28 -13.96 8.38
N THR A 146 -3.60 -15.22 8.12
CA THR A 146 -4.63 -15.93 8.89
C THR A 146 -4.00 -16.55 10.13
N GLN A 147 -4.43 -16.09 11.30
CA GLN A 147 -4.13 -16.77 12.57
C GLN A 147 -5.41 -17.46 13.05
N GLU A 148 -5.29 -18.71 13.49
CA GLU A 148 -6.39 -19.42 14.15
C GLU A 148 -6.58 -18.87 15.57
N ASP A 149 -7.83 -18.61 15.93
CA ASP A 149 -8.23 -18.23 17.29
C ASP A 149 -9.25 -19.27 17.80
N SER A 150 -8.95 -19.90 18.92
CA SER A 150 -9.77 -20.99 19.48
C SER A 150 -11.19 -20.53 19.82
N ASP A 151 -11.34 -19.31 20.30
CA ASP A 151 -12.65 -18.78 20.71
C ASP A 151 -13.53 -18.53 19.47
N GLU A 152 -12.91 -18.12 18.36
CA GLU A 152 -13.59 -17.93 17.08
C GLU A 152 -14.03 -19.25 16.45
N THR A 153 -13.21 -20.31 16.56
CA THR A 153 -13.60 -21.63 16.05
C THR A 153 -14.82 -22.20 16.76
N LEU A 154 -14.95 -21.98 18.07
CA LEU A 154 -16.11 -22.39 18.84
C LEU A 154 -17.35 -21.56 18.49
N ALA A 155 -17.20 -20.24 18.35
CA ALA A 155 -18.29 -19.35 17.95
C ALA A 155 -18.84 -19.70 16.56
N ALA A 156 -17.97 -19.99 15.60
CA ALA A 156 -18.36 -20.38 14.25
C ALA A 156 -19.16 -21.69 14.21
N GLN A 157 -18.81 -22.68 15.05
CA GLN A 157 -19.62 -23.89 15.20
C GLN A 157 -21.01 -23.57 15.76
N GLY A 158 -21.09 -22.68 16.76
CA GLY A 158 -22.36 -22.24 17.35
C GLY A 158 -23.28 -21.54 16.35
N GLU A 159 -22.75 -20.63 15.53
CA GLU A 159 -23.51 -19.95 14.48
C GLU A 159 -24.06 -20.93 13.44
N TYR A 160 -23.25 -21.88 12.99
CA TYR A 160 -23.68 -22.91 12.03
C TYR A 160 -24.82 -23.77 12.59
N LEU A 161 -24.70 -24.22 13.85
CA LEU A 161 -25.73 -25.01 14.51
C LEU A 161 -27.04 -24.21 14.67
N THR A 162 -26.94 -22.90 14.95
CA THR A 162 -28.11 -22.02 15.06
C THR A 162 -28.79 -21.82 13.71
N ALA A 163 -28.04 -21.71 12.62
CA ALA A 163 -28.59 -21.54 11.28
C ALA A 163 -29.31 -22.78 10.74
N LEU A 164 -29.04 -23.95 11.30
CA LEU A 164 -29.68 -25.22 10.94
C LEU A 164 -30.95 -25.55 11.76
N ALA A 165 -31.18 -24.83 12.88
CA ALA A 165 -32.32 -25.01 13.77
C ALA A 165 -33.53 -24.20 13.30
#